data_AF-A0A6A4R9W1-F1
#
_entry.id   AF-A0A6A4R9W1-F1
#
_cell.length_a   1.000
_cell.length_b   1.000
_cell.length_c   1.000
_cell.angle_alpha   90.00
_cell.angle_beta   90.00
_cell.angle_gamma   90.00
#
_symmetry.space_group_name_H-M   'P 1'
#
loop_
_entity.id
_entity.type
_entity.pdbx_description
1 polymer ?
#
loop_
_entity_poly.entity_id
_entity_poly.type
_entity_poly.pdbx_seq_one_letter_code
_entity_poly.pdbx_strand_id
1 'polypeptide(L)'
;MTDKPFPYQPGVILYDIIIGLLRARGTTFAAWCKELQIGESSARNALYGQSSGSRGQELRDNVIERAGRDLVERAYFERVNQHACNVAKAMQSRRAS
;
A
#
# COMPACT_ATOMS: atom_id res chain seq x y z
N MET A 1 9.74 -17.79 17.61
CA MET A 1 10.07 -17.60 16.18
C MET A 1 9.87 -16.13 15.89
N THR A 2 10.95 -15.41 15.57
CA THR A 2 10.91 -13.96 15.35
C THR A 2 10.52 -13.73 13.90
N ASP A 3 9.23 -13.80 13.59
CA ASP A 3 8.77 -13.49 12.24
C ASP A 3 9.03 -12.01 11.97
N LYS A 4 9.83 -11.73 10.93
CA LYS A 4 10.14 -10.36 10.54
C LYS A 4 8.89 -9.78 9.87
N PRO A 5 8.41 -8.59 10.27
CA PRO A 5 7.22 -8.01 9.66
C PRO A 5 7.42 -7.79 8.16
N PHE A 6 6.33 -7.96 7.39
CA PHE A 6 6.34 -7.74 5.94
C PHE A 6 6.83 -6.31 5.62
N PRO A 7 7.83 -6.14 4.73
CA PRO A 7 8.54 -4.86 4.57
C PRO A 7 7.80 -3.88 3.65
N TYR A 8 6.58 -3.49 4.02
CA TYR A 8 5.83 -2.47 3.29
C TYR A 8 6.63 -1.17 3.15
N GLN A 9 6.68 -0.63 1.94
CA GLN A 9 7.17 0.72 1.69
C GLN A 9 5.98 1.65 1.52
N PRO A 10 5.87 2.71 2.35
CA PRO A 10 4.89 3.75 2.13
C PRO A 10 5.11 4.40 0.76
N GLY A 11 4.04 4.65 0.03
CA GLY A 11 4.11 5.23 -1.31
C GLY A 11 2.95 4.80 -2.21
N VAL A 12 3.09 5.10 -3.50
CA VAL A 12 2.02 4.91 -4.49
C VAL A 12 1.59 3.45 -4.63
N ILE A 13 2.52 2.49 -4.60
CA ILE A 13 2.19 1.07 -4.72
C ILE A 13 1.30 0.64 -3.55
N LEU A 14 1.70 0.96 -2.30
CA LEU A 14 0.91 0.60 -1.13
C LEU A 14 -0.48 1.25 -1.18
N TYR A 15 -0.56 2.54 -1.49
CA TYR A 15 -1.83 3.24 -1.61
C TYR A 15 -2.74 2.60 -2.69
N ASP A 16 -2.23 2.37 -3.89
CA ASP A 16 -2.99 1.80 -4.99
C ASP A 16 -3.52 0.40 -4.67
N ILE A 17 -2.76 -0.43 -3.94
CA ILE A 17 -3.22 -1.73 -3.45
C ILE A 17 -4.41 -1.58 -2.51
N ILE A 18 -4.33 -0.68 -1.53
CA ILE A 18 -5.45 -0.41 -0.62
C ILE A 18 -6.68 0.04 -1.41
N ILE A 19 -6.53 0.99 -2.34
CA ILE A 19 -7.63 1.46 -3.17
C ILE A 19 -8.23 0.33 -4.03
N GLY A 20 -7.39 -0.50 -4.63
CA GLY A 20 -7.81 -1.64 -5.44
C GLY A 20 -8.64 -2.64 -4.64
N LEU A 21 -8.19 -2.98 -3.43
CA LEU A 21 -8.91 -3.89 -2.53
C LEU A 21 -10.25 -3.32 -2.08
N LEU A 22 -10.32 -2.02 -1.77
CA LEU A 22 -11.58 -1.36 -1.39
C LEU A 22 -12.58 -1.35 -2.55
N ARG A 23 -12.11 -1.08 -3.78
CA ARG A 23 -12.96 -1.14 -4.98
C ARG A 23 -13.48 -2.54 -5.22
N ALA A 24 -12.65 -3.57 -5.07
CA ALA A 24 -13.07 -4.97 -5.18
C ALA A 24 -14.13 -5.36 -4.13
N ARG A 25 -14.15 -4.66 -2.99
CA ARG A 25 -15.18 -4.79 -1.94
C ARG A 25 -16.42 -3.94 -2.16
N GLY A 26 -16.49 -3.16 -3.25
CA GLY A 26 -17.61 -2.27 -3.54
C GLY A 26 -17.68 -1.01 -2.67
N THR A 27 -16.56 -0.60 -2.04
CA THR A 27 -16.49 0.65 -1.26
C THR A 27 -15.48 1.63 -1.84
N THR A 28 -15.46 2.84 -1.30
CA THR A 28 -14.51 3.90 -1.65
C THR A 28 -13.61 4.21 -0.46
N PHE A 29 -12.45 4.81 -0.71
CA PHE A 29 -11.53 5.20 0.37
C PHE A 29 -12.17 6.15 1.37
N ALA A 30 -12.93 7.14 0.89
CA ALA A 30 -13.64 8.10 1.73
C ALA A 30 -14.73 7.44 2.59
N ALA A 31 -15.56 6.59 1.98
CA ALA A 31 -16.62 5.87 2.70
C ALA A 31 -16.02 4.95 3.77
N TRP A 32 -14.98 4.19 3.40
CA TRP A 32 -14.30 3.30 4.32
C TRP A 32 -13.57 4.02 5.46
N CYS A 33 -12.91 5.16 5.18
CA CYS A 33 -12.31 5.99 6.22
C CYS A 33 -13.38 6.51 7.20
N LYS A 34 -14.55 6.91 6.70
CA LYS A 34 -15.68 7.34 7.53
C LYS A 34 -16.19 6.21 8.42
N GLU A 35 -16.35 5.00 7.88
CA GLU A 35 -16.74 3.80 8.64
C GLU A 35 -15.75 3.47 9.75
N LEU A 36 -14.45 3.59 9.48
CA LEU A 36 -13.38 3.35 10.45
C LEU A 36 -13.12 4.52 11.41
N GLN A 37 -13.84 5.65 11.24
CA GLN A 37 -13.61 6.89 11.98
C GLN A 37 -12.17 7.41 11.88
N ILE A 38 -11.54 7.20 10.73
CA ILE A 38 -10.21 7.68 10.40
C ILE A 38 -10.33 8.89 9.48
N GLY A 39 -9.55 9.95 9.75
CA GLY A 39 -9.47 11.08 8.83
C GLY A 39 -8.85 10.67 7.49
N GLU A 40 -9.56 10.87 6.39
CA GLU A 40 -9.13 10.47 5.05
C GLU A 40 -7.75 11.00 4.68
N SER A 41 -7.48 12.29 4.93
CA SER A 41 -6.17 12.90 4.69
C SER A 41 -5.07 12.26 5.55
N SER A 42 -5.36 11.92 6.80
CA SER A 42 -4.39 11.26 7.69
C SER A 42 -4.07 9.84 7.21
N ALA A 43 -5.08 9.06 6.82
CA ALA A 43 -4.89 7.73 6.27
C ALA A 43 -4.08 7.78 4.96
N ARG A 44 -4.42 8.71 4.06
CA ARG A 44 -3.69 8.93 2.81
C ARG A 44 -2.23 9.29 3.09
N ASN A 45 -1.98 10.27 3.95
CA ASN A 45 -0.62 10.72 4.29
C ASN A 45 0.20 9.63 4.97
N ALA A 46 -0.44 8.81 5.80
CA ALA A 46 0.17 7.63 6.39
C ALA A 46 0.60 6.67 5.26
N LEU A 47 -0.30 6.26 4.37
CA LEU A 47 -0.03 5.31 3.27
C LEU A 47 1.05 5.80 2.29
N TYR A 48 1.07 7.09 1.96
CA TYR A 48 2.13 7.69 1.13
C TYR A 48 3.45 7.95 1.86
N GLY A 49 3.48 7.81 3.19
CA GLY A 49 4.69 8.07 3.99
C GLY A 49 4.94 9.54 4.31
N GLN A 50 4.01 10.44 3.98
CA GLN A 50 4.08 11.86 4.35
C GLN A 50 4.00 12.06 5.88
N SER A 51 3.44 11.09 6.59
CA SER A 51 3.51 10.99 8.05
C SER A 51 4.39 9.80 8.44
N SER A 52 5.68 10.05 8.63
CA SER A 52 6.70 9.01 8.89
C SER A 52 7.02 8.77 10.37
N GLY A 53 6.56 9.64 11.28
CA GLY A 53 6.69 9.44 12.73
C GLY A 53 5.88 8.25 13.27
N SER A 54 6.06 7.92 14.55
CA SER A 54 5.43 6.75 15.22
C SER A 54 3.91 6.68 14.98
N ARG A 55 3.20 7.79 15.18
CA ARG A 55 1.74 7.86 14.95
C ARG A 55 1.35 7.56 13.50
N GLY A 56 2.17 7.97 12.53
CA GLY A 56 1.93 7.70 11.12
C GLY A 56 2.22 6.24 10.74
N GLN A 57 3.21 5.62 11.38
CA GLN A 57 3.48 4.18 11.28
C GLN A 57 2.33 3.36 11.86
N GLU A 58 1.90 3.67 13.09
CA GLU A 58 0.76 3.01 13.74
C GLU A 58 -0.52 3.14 12.91
N LEU A 59 -0.80 4.32 12.35
CA LEU A 59 -1.96 4.53 11.50
C LEU A 59 -1.87 3.71 10.21
N ARG A 60 -0.70 3.63 9.56
CA ARG A 60 -0.50 2.75 8.40
C ARG A 60 -0.76 1.30 8.75
N ASP A 61 -0.17 0.81 9.83
CA ASP A 61 -0.30 -0.58 10.24
C ASP A 61 -1.77 -0.90 10.56
N ASN A 62 -2.49 0.02 11.20
CA ASN A 62 -3.93 -0.10 11.42
C ASN A 62 -4.70 -0.18 10.10
N VAL A 63 -4.41 0.70 9.15
CA VAL A 63 -5.05 0.69 7.82
C VAL A 63 -4.78 -0.64 7.09
N ILE A 64 -3.55 -1.14 7.11
CA ILE A 64 -3.19 -2.43 6.50
C ILE A 64 -3.96 -3.58 7.17
N GLU A 65 -4.02 -3.58 8.49
CA GLU A 65 -4.72 -4.59 9.26
C GLU A 65 -6.22 -4.61 8.91
N ARG A 66 -6.86 -3.44 8.94
CA ARG A 66 -8.29 -3.26 8.60
C ARG A 66 -8.58 -3.56 7.14
N ALA A 67 -7.61 -3.35 6.24
CA ALA A 67 -7.71 -3.73 4.84
C ALA A 67 -7.55 -5.25 4.62
N GLY A 68 -7.20 -6.02 5.65
CA GLY A 68 -6.96 -7.46 5.57
C GLY A 68 -5.53 -7.76 5.17
N ARG A 69 -4.66 -7.88 6.18
CA ARG A 69 -3.20 -8.01 6.03
C ARG A 69 -2.79 -9.01 4.95
N ASP A 70 -3.29 -10.25 5.00
CA ASP A 70 -2.89 -11.31 4.07
C ASP A 70 -3.14 -10.95 2.60
N LEU A 71 -4.27 -10.28 2.32
CA LEU A 71 -4.60 -9.83 0.96
C LEU A 71 -3.70 -8.68 0.53
N VAL A 72 -3.41 -7.75 1.45
CA VAL A 72 -2.50 -6.63 1.18
C VAL A 72 -1.08 -7.14 0.90
N GLU A 73 -0.58 -8.11 1.67
CA GLU A 73 0.76 -8.70 1.48
C GLU A 73 0.89 -9.34 0.10
N ARG A 74 -0.08 -10.19 -0.28
CA ARG A 74 -0.10 -10.87 -1.58
C ARG A 74 -0.14 -9.88 -2.74
N ALA A 75 -1.09 -8.93 -2.69
CA ALA A 75 -1.28 -7.96 -3.75
C ALA A 75 -0.08 -6.99 -3.86
N TYR A 76 0.50 -6.60 -2.73
CA TYR A 76 1.71 -5.77 -2.70
C TYR A 76 2.91 -6.49 -3.31
N PHE A 77 3.16 -7.75 -2.91
CA PHE A 77 4.23 -8.57 -3.48
C PHE A 77 4.12 -8.67 -5.00
N GLU A 78 2.94 -9.03 -5.51
CA GLU A 78 2.68 -9.14 -6.94
C GLU A 78 2.92 -7.80 -7.67
N ARG A 79 2.39 -6.70 -7.12
CA ARG A 79 2.52 -5.39 -7.75
C ARG A 79 3.95 -4.86 -7.79
N VAL A 80 4.73 -5.10 -6.73
CA VAL A 80 6.16 -4.75 -6.68
C VAL A 80 6.95 -5.57 -7.71
N ASN A 81 6.71 -6.89 -7.80
CA ASN A 81 7.37 -7.73 -8.80
C ASN A 81 7.04 -7.29 -10.21
N GLN A 82 5.77 -6.97 -10.48
CA GLN A 82 5.35 -6.46 -11.79
C GLN A 82 6.03 -5.12 -12.12
N HIS A 83 6.16 -4.23 -11.13
CA HIS A 83 6.86 -2.96 -11.31
C HIS A 83 8.35 -3.18 -11.63
N ALA A 84 9.03 -4.03 -10.85
CA ALA A 84 10.44 -4.37 -11.06
C ALA A 84 10.67 -4.96 -12.46
N CYS A 85 9.80 -5.89 -12.90
CA CYS A 85 9.86 -6.47 -14.24
C CYS A 85 9.73 -5.39 -15.34
N ASN A 86 8.79 -4.46 -15.19
CA ASN A 86 8.57 -3.39 -16.16
C ASN A 86 9.78 -2.43 -16.24
N VAL A 87 10.37 -2.08 -15.10
CA VAL A 87 11.58 -1.24 -15.04
C VAL A 87 12.77 -1.97 -15.70
N ALA A 88 12.96 -3.25 -15.41
CA ALA A 88 14.03 -4.05 -16.01
C ALA A 88 13.90 -4.11 -17.54
N LYS A 89 12.70 -4.37 -18.06
CA LYS A 89 12.41 -4.36 -19.50
C LYS A 89 12.73 -3.00 -20.13
N ALA A 90 12.27 -1.90 -19.52
CA ALA A 90 12.54 -0.55 -20.02
C ALA A 90 14.05 -0.24 -20.09
N MET A 91 14.83 -0.69 -19.09
CA MET A 91 16.28 -0.52 -19.08
C MET A 91 16.99 -1.36 -20.14
N GLN A 92 16.52 -2.58 -20.41
CA GLN A 92 17.06 -3.41 -21.49
C GLN A 92 16.82 -2.77 -22.86
N SER A 93 15.61 -2.26 -23.11
CA SER A 93 15.30 -1.55 -24.36
C SER A 93 16.16 -0.31 -24.56
N ARG A 94 16.44 0.46 -23.50
CA ARG A 94 17.32 1.64 -23.57
C ARG A 94 18.79 1.33 -23.90
N ARG A 95 19.28 0.15 -23.52
CA ARG A 95 20.67 -0.28 -23.82
C ARG A 95 20.84 -0.80 -25.24
N ALA A 96 19.74 -1.19 -25.89
CA ALA A 96 19.74 -1.73 -27.25
C ALA A 96 19.50 -0.66 -28.33
N SER A 97 19.09 0.56 -27.91
CA SER A 97 19.00 1.78 -28.72
C SER A 97 20.28 2.59 -28.61
#